data_AF-A0A257PRP5-F1
#
_entry.id   AF-A0A257PRP5-F1
#
_cell.length_a   1.000
_cell.length_b   1.000
_cell.length_c   1.000
_cell.angle_alpha   90.00
_cell.angle_beta   90.00
_cell.angle_gamma   90.00
#
_symmetry.space_group_name_H-M   'P 1'
#
loop_
_entity.id
_entity.type
_entity.pdbx_description
1 polymer ?
#
loop_
_entity_poly.entity_id
_entity_poly.type
_entity_poly.pdbx_seq_one_letter_code
_entity_poly.pdbx_strand_id
1 'polypeptide(L)'
;LKADPKATSALAQSISPWPNSSPGYFSDVQAKLQRFISSGQLGPFMNGYWGNPAYLLPPEANLMAVAHYLEALDFQREIVKIHTVFGGKNPHPNWLVGGMACAINLDGPMAAGAPVNIVQLNLVSDIIDRTIKFIDEVYLPDLTAIASFYKGWDFGGGLAGKNILSYGEFPGKANDYSNNSLLMPRGAIINGNLNEIHDVDLTDPDQVQEFVDHSWYTYPDEAKGLHPWAGVTEPNFVLGPKTIGTKTNIKQLDEDAKYSFIKAARWRGQAMEVGPLSRFTLGYAMGIAEFKDPVDRLLTNLKLPLAALFTTLGRTAARGLEASWAAHHMRRFFDQLMANLAAGDLATANTDKWDPSTWPADAKGVGFAEAPRGALGHWIHIKDAKIESYQAVVPTTWNGSPRDPSGSIGAFEAALLNTPLADPNQPLEILRTLHSFDPCLACSTHVIAPDGGELISVKVR
;
A
#
# COMPACT_ATOMS: atom_id res chain seq x y z
N LEU A 1 30.33 1.86 -3.57
CA LEU A 1 31.70 2.40 -3.79
C LEU A 1 32.73 1.35 -4.16
N LYS A 2 32.61 0.09 -3.70
CA LYS A 2 33.57 -0.99 -4.00
C LYS A 2 33.31 -1.76 -5.30
N ALA A 3 32.37 -1.31 -6.13
CA ALA A 3 31.90 -2.07 -7.28
C ALA A 3 32.76 -1.79 -8.51
N ASP A 4 32.95 -2.79 -9.38
CA ASP A 4 33.45 -2.55 -10.74
C ASP A 4 32.28 -2.12 -11.65
N PRO A 5 32.31 -0.90 -12.24
CA PRO A 5 31.26 -0.44 -13.15
C PRO A 5 31.05 -1.34 -14.38
N LYS A 6 32.11 -2.01 -14.89
CA LYS A 6 31.96 -2.95 -16.02
C LYS A 6 31.21 -4.21 -15.61
N ALA A 7 31.54 -4.78 -14.46
CA ALA A 7 30.81 -5.93 -13.92
C ALA A 7 29.37 -5.56 -13.55
N THR A 8 29.14 -4.35 -13.03
CA THR A 8 27.79 -3.82 -12.76
C THR A 8 26.97 -3.69 -14.04
N SER A 9 27.59 -3.18 -15.11
CA SER A 9 26.98 -3.10 -16.45
C SER A 9 26.58 -4.47 -16.98
N ALA A 10 27.49 -5.46 -16.93
CA ALA A 10 27.21 -6.82 -17.34
C ALA A 10 26.07 -7.46 -16.53
N LEU A 11 26.04 -7.22 -15.20
CA LEU A 11 24.96 -7.68 -14.34
C LEU A 11 23.61 -7.09 -14.76
N ALA A 12 23.53 -5.76 -14.90
CA ALA A 12 22.30 -5.08 -15.30
C ALA A 12 21.76 -5.58 -16.66
N GLN A 13 22.65 -5.72 -17.66
CA GLN A 13 22.29 -6.23 -18.99
C GLN A 13 21.90 -7.71 -18.98
N SER A 14 22.34 -8.49 -17.99
CA SER A 14 21.98 -9.91 -17.88
C SER A 14 20.56 -10.12 -17.34
N ILE A 15 20.01 -9.14 -16.62
CA ILE A 15 18.69 -9.27 -15.98
C ILE A 15 17.59 -8.45 -16.68
N SER A 16 17.96 -7.48 -17.51
CA SER A 16 17.01 -6.56 -18.12
C SER A 16 17.52 -5.93 -19.44
N PRO A 17 16.62 -5.65 -20.40
CA PRO A 17 16.94 -4.84 -21.57
C PRO A 17 17.02 -3.32 -21.30
N TRP A 18 16.92 -2.87 -20.04
CA TRP A 18 16.92 -1.44 -19.70
C TRP A 18 18.15 -0.71 -20.26
N PRO A 19 17.97 0.42 -20.99
CA PRO A 19 19.04 1.04 -21.76
C PRO A 19 20.12 1.75 -20.91
N ASN A 20 19.79 2.21 -19.69
CA ASN A 20 20.75 2.89 -18.82
C ASN A 20 21.64 1.86 -18.08
N SER A 21 22.43 1.12 -18.85
CA SER A 21 23.20 -0.01 -18.34
C SER A 21 24.67 -0.01 -18.77
N SER A 22 25.18 1.10 -19.31
CA SER A 22 26.57 1.18 -19.78
C SER A 22 27.59 1.25 -18.62
N PRO A 23 28.84 0.79 -18.82
CA PRO A 23 29.88 0.92 -17.79
C PRO A 23 30.16 2.38 -17.42
N GLY A 24 30.10 3.30 -18.40
CA GLY A 24 30.28 4.73 -18.19
C GLY A 24 29.20 5.30 -17.26
N TYR A 25 27.94 4.94 -17.50
CA TYR A 25 26.81 5.34 -16.65
C TYR A 25 27.02 4.94 -15.18
N PHE A 26 27.34 3.67 -14.92
CA PHE A 26 27.59 3.20 -13.56
C PHE A 26 28.84 3.83 -12.93
N SER A 27 29.88 4.13 -13.72
CA SER A 27 31.04 4.87 -13.25
C SER A 27 30.67 6.29 -12.81
N ASP A 28 29.82 6.98 -13.56
CA ASP A 28 29.37 8.33 -13.24
C ASP A 28 28.49 8.36 -11.98
N VAL A 29 27.57 7.39 -11.84
CA VAL A 29 26.76 7.21 -10.62
C VAL A 29 27.66 6.95 -9.41
N GLN A 30 28.64 6.04 -9.55
CA GLN A 30 29.58 5.73 -8.49
C GLN A 30 30.42 6.96 -8.10
N ALA A 31 30.93 7.72 -9.07
CA ALA A 31 31.68 8.94 -8.83
C ALA A 31 30.84 10.03 -8.16
N LYS A 32 29.55 10.17 -8.54
CA LYS A 32 28.60 11.07 -7.88
C LYS A 32 28.41 10.68 -6.42
N LEU A 33 28.19 9.40 -6.14
CA LEU A 33 28.06 8.89 -4.77
C LEU A 33 29.35 9.08 -3.95
N GLN A 34 30.52 8.85 -4.57
CA GLN A 34 31.81 9.06 -3.94
C GLN A 34 31.99 10.52 -3.52
N ARG A 35 31.72 11.48 -4.43
CA ARG A 35 31.77 12.91 -4.10
C ARG A 35 30.81 13.28 -2.96
N PHE A 36 29.60 12.74 -2.99
CA PHE A 36 28.61 12.98 -1.94
C PHE A 36 29.11 12.50 -0.57
N ILE A 37 29.63 11.27 -0.48
CA ILE A 37 30.16 10.72 0.78
C ILE A 37 31.43 11.46 1.22
N SER A 38 32.33 11.76 0.30
CA SER A 38 33.57 12.51 0.57
C SER A 38 33.34 13.94 1.07
N SER A 39 32.14 14.50 0.87
CA SER A 39 31.77 15.81 1.43
C SER A 39 31.64 15.81 2.96
N GLY A 40 31.50 14.63 3.58
CA GLY A 40 31.16 14.49 5.00
C GLY A 40 29.68 14.78 5.34
N GLN A 41 28.89 15.23 4.37
CA GLN A 41 27.46 15.54 4.52
C GLN A 41 26.60 14.40 3.96
N LEU A 42 26.54 13.28 4.68
CA LEU A 42 25.89 12.06 4.19
C LEU A 42 24.35 12.14 4.13
N GLY A 43 23.74 13.20 4.67
CA GLY A 43 22.30 13.44 4.61
C GLY A 43 21.49 12.19 4.99
N PRO A 44 20.59 11.69 4.13
CA PRO A 44 19.79 10.48 4.39
C PRO A 44 20.59 9.19 4.65
N PHE A 45 21.88 9.15 4.30
CA PHE A 45 22.75 7.98 4.50
C PHE A 45 23.56 8.04 5.80
N MET A 46 23.48 9.15 6.55
CA MET A 46 24.16 9.31 7.83
C MET A 46 23.64 8.30 8.85
N ASN A 47 24.55 7.68 9.62
CA ASN A 47 24.23 6.64 10.62
C ASN A 47 23.42 5.45 10.09
N GLY A 48 23.49 5.18 8.78
CA GLY A 48 22.93 3.96 8.19
C GLY A 48 23.69 2.71 8.64
N TYR A 49 23.04 1.55 8.52
CA TYR A 49 23.57 0.25 8.95
C TYR A 49 24.62 -0.35 8.00
N TRP A 50 25.40 0.50 7.34
CA TRP A 50 26.35 0.10 6.31
C TRP A 50 27.42 -0.84 6.88
N GLY A 51 27.59 -2.01 6.26
CA GLY A 51 28.51 -3.05 6.74
C GLY A 51 27.90 -4.04 7.73
N ASN A 52 26.62 -3.87 8.10
CA ASN A 52 25.88 -4.89 8.85
C ASN A 52 25.92 -6.24 8.10
N PRO A 53 26.17 -7.36 8.78
CA PRO A 53 26.30 -8.68 8.15
C PRO A 53 25.03 -9.16 7.43
N ALA A 54 23.87 -8.58 7.74
CA ALA A 54 22.63 -8.87 7.03
C ALA A 54 22.59 -8.23 5.63
N TYR A 55 23.55 -7.40 5.20
CA TYR A 55 23.68 -6.98 3.80
C TYR A 55 24.42 -8.04 2.97
N LEU A 56 23.68 -8.74 2.10
CA LEU A 56 24.20 -9.90 1.36
C LEU A 56 24.53 -9.60 -0.12
N LEU A 57 24.17 -8.42 -0.61
CA LEU A 57 24.40 -8.07 -2.02
C LEU A 57 25.88 -7.83 -2.30
N PRO A 58 26.42 -8.32 -3.44
CA PRO A 58 27.75 -7.94 -3.89
C PRO A 58 27.81 -6.44 -4.24
N PRO A 59 29.00 -5.83 -4.26
CA PRO A 59 29.16 -4.41 -4.59
C PRO A 59 28.46 -4.00 -5.89
N GLU A 60 28.53 -4.84 -6.93
CA GLU A 60 27.93 -4.60 -8.24
C GLU A 60 26.41 -4.48 -8.17
N ALA A 61 25.75 -5.42 -7.48
CA ALA A 61 24.30 -5.36 -7.28
C ALA A 61 23.88 -4.15 -6.44
N ASN A 62 24.69 -3.74 -5.46
CA ASN A 62 24.42 -2.52 -4.70
C ASN A 62 24.53 -1.26 -5.59
N LEU A 63 25.54 -1.18 -6.47
CA LEU A 63 25.67 -0.03 -7.38
C LEU A 63 24.53 0.04 -8.40
N MET A 64 24.12 -1.10 -8.93
CA MET A 64 22.94 -1.21 -9.79
C MET A 64 21.68 -0.71 -9.07
N ALA A 65 21.39 -1.23 -7.88
CA ALA A 65 20.23 -0.81 -7.09
C ALA A 65 20.27 0.68 -6.71
N VAL A 66 21.45 1.25 -6.43
CA VAL A 66 21.58 2.70 -6.18
C VAL A 66 21.32 3.52 -7.44
N ALA A 67 21.78 3.08 -8.61
CA ALA A 67 21.47 3.76 -9.86
C ALA A 67 19.96 3.76 -10.12
N HIS A 68 19.31 2.61 -10.00
CA HIS A 68 17.87 2.48 -10.19
C HIS A 68 17.06 3.20 -9.10
N TYR A 69 17.55 3.31 -7.87
CA TYR A 69 16.96 4.15 -6.82
C TYR A 69 16.90 5.62 -7.26
N LEU A 70 17.98 6.14 -7.86
CA LEU A 70 18.02 7.51 -8.34
C LEU A 70 17.10 7.70 -9.56
N GLU A 71 17.09 6.75 -10.49
CA GLU A 71 16.19 6.77 -11.65
C GLU A 71 14.71 6.70 -11.23
N ALA A 72 14.38 5.89 -10.22
CA ALA A 72 13.03 5.77 -9.69
C ALA A 72 12.58 7.08 -9.01
N LEU A 73 13.47 7.72 -8.24
CA LEU A 73 13.20 9.03 -7.62
C LEU A 73 12.90 10.09 -8.68
N ASP A 74 13.61 10.04 -9.81
CA ASP A 74 13.33 10.91 -10.94
C ASP A 74 12.01 10.56 -11.62
N PHE A 75 11.79 9.30 -11.97
CA PHE A 75 10.68 8.86 -12.81
C PHE A 75 9.31 8.94 -12.12
N GLN A 76 9.23 8.74 -10.79
CA GLN A 76 7.94 8.70 -10.08
C GLN A 76 7.07 9.96 -10.28
N ARG A 77 7.68 11.13 -10.51
CA ARG A 77 6.98 12.40 -10.74
C ARG A 77 6.21 12.42 -12.07
N GLU A 78 6.61 11.56 -13.01
CA GLU A 78 6.00 11.46 -14.32
C GLU A 78 4.69 10.68 -14.23
N ILE A 79 4.69 9.57 -13.48
CA ILE A 79 3.53 8.70 -13.26
C ILE A 79 2.34 9.52 -12.74
N VAL A 80 2.58 10.38 -11.75
CA VAL A 80 1.53 11.17 -11.10
C VAL A 80 0.94 12.28 -11.98
N LYS A 81 1.52 12.60 -13.14
CA LYS A 81 0.91 13.55 -14.08
C LYS A 81 -0.44 13.05 -14.61
N ILE A 82 -0.70 11.74 -14.59
CA ILE A 82 -2.03 11.18 -14.87
C ILE A 82 -3.06 11.72 -13.86
N HIS A 83 -2.72 11.78 -12.56
CA HIS A 83 -3.58 12.40 -11.56
C HIS A 83 -3.74 13.91 -11.80
N THR A 84 -2.71 14.60 -12.30
CA THR A 84 -2.83 16.01 -12.64
C THR A 84 -3.80 16.25 -13.79
N VAL A 85 -3.82 15.39 -14.81
CA VAL A 85 -4.77 15.47 -15.93
C VAL A 85 -6.21 15.29 -15.46
N PHE A 86 -6.50 14.21 -14.72
CA PHE A 86 -7.88 13.88 -14.34
C PHE A 86 -8.36 14.54 -13.04
N GLY A 87 -7.43 14.91 -12.16
CA GLY A 87 -7.72 15.40 -10.80
C GLY A 87 -7.10 16.76 -10.49
N GLY A 88 -6.47 17.43 -11.47
CA GLY A 88 -5.93 18.79 -11.36
C GLY A 88 -4.57 18.91 -10.66
N LYS A 89 -4.21 17.99 -9.75
CA LYS A 89 -2.93 18.02 -9.02
C LYS A 89 -2.53 16.68 -8.41
N ASN A 90 -1.26 16.57 -8.03
CA ASN A 90 -0.74 15.56 -7.12
C ASN A 90 0.35 16.19 -6.22
N PRO A 91 0.37 15.94 -4.90
CA PRO A 91 -0.58 15.14 -4.10
C PRO A 91 -1.99 15.73 -3.99
N HIS A 92 -2.93 14.94 -3.48
CA HIS A 92 -4.33 15.31 -3.23
C HIS A 92 -5.13 15.77 -4.47
N PRO A 93 -5.33 14.91 -5.48
CA PRO A 93 -6.23 15.22 -6.60
C PRO A 93 -7.67 15.46 -6.13
N ASN A 94 -8.45 16.13 -6.98
CA ASN A 94 -9.87 16.37 -6.76
C ASN A 94 -10.74 15.21 -7.27
N TRP A 95 -11.87 14.97 -6.59
CA TRP A 95 -12.89 13.96 -6.92
C TRP A 95 -14.29 14.59 -6.82
N LEU A 96 -15.31 13.92 -7.35
CA LEU A 96 -16.70 14.40 -7.34
C LEU A 96 -17.68 13.27 -7.00
N VAL A 97 -18.60 13.49 -6.05
CA VAL A 97 -19.71 12.54 -5.85
C VAL A 97 -20.57 12.51 -7.12
N GLY A 98 -20.73 11.33 -7.71
CA GLY A 98 -21.43 11.13 -8.98
C GLY A 98 -20.50 10.88 -10.18
N GLY A 99 -19.18 11.02 -10.04
CA GLY A 99 -18.22 10.71 -11.11
C GLY A 99 -16.89 11.44 -10.94
N MET A 100 -16.45 12.17 -11.98
CA MET A 100 -15.22 12.95 -11.98
C MET A 100 -15.48 14.38 -12.49
N ALA A 101 -14.73 15.35 -11.96
CA ALA A 101 -14.85 16.77 -12.35
C ALA A 101 -14.16 17.11 -13.69
N CYS A 102 -13.34 16.21 -14.23
CA CYS A 102 -12.59 16.41 -15.47
C CYS A 102 -13.45 16.14 -16.70
N ALA A 103 -14.31 17.11 -17.06
CA ALA A 103 -15.13 17.02 -18.26
C ALA A 103 -14.28 16.80 -19.52
N ILE A 104 -14.79 15.97 -20.44
CA ILE A 104 -14.11 15.58 -21.68
C ILE A 104 -14.71 16.32 -22.86
N ASN A 105 -13.86 16.91 -23.70
CA ASN A 105 -14.25 17.50 -24.98
C ASN A 105 -13.10 17.37 -25.98
N LEU A 106 -13.30 16.60 -27.04
CA LEU A 106 -12.25 16.18 -27.98
C LEU A 106 -12.14 17.10 -29.20
N ASP A 107 -13.27 17.49 -29.76
CA ASP A 107 -13.37 18.18 -31.06
C ASP A 107 -14.44 19.29 -31.09
N GLY A 108 -15.20 19.48 -30.00
CA GLY A 108 -16.22 20.51 -29.89
C GLY A 108 -15.66 21.92 -29.65
N PRO A 109 -16.53 22.95 -29.63
CA PRO A 109 -16.12 24.31 -29.28
C PRO A 109 -15.38 24.33 -27.94
N MET A 110 -14.27 25.09 -27.88
CA MET A 110 -13.41 25.19 -26.70
C MET A 110 -12.74 23.88 -26.24
N ALA A 111 -12.64 22.85 -27.08
CA ALA A 111 -11.90 21.61 -26.76
C ALA A 111 -10.45 21.89 -26.28
N ALA A 112 -9.80 22.91 -26.85
CA ALA A 112 -8.46 23.35 -26.42
C ALA A 112 -8.41 23.83 -24.95
N GLY A 113 -9.52 24.32 -24.41
CA GLY A 113 -9.65 24.75 -23.01
C GLY A 113 -10.31 23.72 -22.09
N ALA A 114 -10.69 22.56 -22.60
CA ALA A 114 -11.29 21.50 -21.80
C ALA A 114 -10.24 20.83 -20.88
N PRO A 115 -10.64 20.38 -19.67
CA PRO A 115 -9.73 19.66 -18.77
C PRO A 115 -9.10 18.42 -19.42
N VAL A 116 -9.90 17.69 -20.22
CA VAL A 116 -9.45 16.50 -20.94
C VAL A 116 -9.80 16.64 -22.42
N ASN A 117 -8.78 16.75 -23.26
CA ASN A 117 -8.85 16.64 -24.71
C ASN A 117 -7.79 15.65 -25.25
N ILE A 118 -7.70 15.50 -26.57
CA ILE A 118 -6.80 14.51 -27.19
C ILE A 118 -5.32 14.70 -26.84
N VAL A 119 -4.88 15.93 -26.59
CA VAL A 119 -3.49 16.22 -26.19
C VAL A 119 -3.21 15.66 -24.80
N GLN A 120 -4.12 15.85 -23.83
CA GLN A 120 -3.95 15.26 -22.51
C GLN A 120 -4.06 13.73 -22.55
N LEU A 121 -4.96 13.17 -23.36
CA LEU A 121 -5.09 11.72 -23.51
C LEU A 121 -3.82 11.10 -24.11
N ASN A 122 -3.20 11.75 -25.11
CA ASN A 122 -1.90 11.32 -25.65
C ASN A 122 -0.79 11.36 -24.59
N LEU A 123 -0.74 12.41 -23.76
CA LEU A 123 0.18 12.50 -22.63
C LEU A 123 -0.03 11.34 -21.63
N VAL A 124 -1.28 11.05 -21.27
CA VAL A 124 -1.63 9.94 -20.38
C VAL A 124 -1.16 8.61 -20.98
N SER A 125 -1.38 8.38 -22.27
CA SER A 125 -0.91 7.17 -22.96
C SER A 125 0.61 6.99 -22.88
N ASP A 126 1.38 8.04 -23.19
CA ASP A 126 2.85 8.00 -23.11
C ASP A 126 3.34 7.69 -21.68
N ILE A 127 2.72 8.31 -20.67
CA ILE A 127 3.08 8.06 -19.27
C ILE A 127 2.78 6.61 -18.89
N ILE A 128 1.64 6.04 -19.33
CA ILE A 128 1.30 4.63 -19.07
C ILE A 128 2.36 3.70 -19.66
N ASP A 129 2.72 3.89 -20.94
CA ASP A 129 3.70 3.03 -21.62
C ASP A 129 5.08 3.10 -20.94
N ARG A 130 5.51 4.31 -20.56
CA ARG A 130 6.76 4.51 -19.80
C ARG A 130 6.70 3.91 -18.41
N THR A 131 5.52 3.93 -17.77
CA THR A 131 5.31 3.35 -16.42
C THR A 131 5.42 1.83 -16.47
N ILE A 132 4.74 1.20 -17.42
CA ILE A 132 4.86 -0.25 -17.68
C ILE A 132 6.32 -0.61 -17.92
N LYS A 133 6.98 0.10 -18.84
CA LYS A 133 8.38 -0.16 -19.17
C LYS A 133 9.31 -0.05 -17.95
N PHE A 134 9.18 1.01 -17.15
CA PHE A 134 10.02 1.18 -15.97
C PHE A 134 9.79 0.09 -14.93
N ILE A 135 8.54 -0.32 -14.70
CA ILE A 135 8.23 -1.37 -13.73
C ILE A 135 8.76 -2.73 -14.21
N ASP A 136 8.50 -3.08 -15.46
CA ASP A 136 8.84 -4.40 -16.01
C ASP A 136 10.33 -4.55 -16.33
N GLU A 137 11.03 -3.46 -16.67
CA GLU A 137 12.46 -3.49 -17.01
C GLU A 137 13.38 -3.00 -15.88
N VAL A 138 12.88 -2.34 -14.84
CA VAL A 138 13.72 -1.88 -13.70
C VAL A 138 13.26 -2.51 -12.40
N TYR A 139 12.03 -2.24 -11.96
CA TYR A 139 11.59 -2.64 -10.62
C TYR A 139 11.51 -4.17 -10.44
N LEU A 140 10.83 -4.88 -11.35
CA LEU A 140 10.67 -6.34 -11.26
C LEU A 140 12.00 -7.10 -11.40
N PRO A 141 12.90 -6.77 -12.36
CA PRO A 141 14.21 -7.38 -12.44
C PRO A 141 15.07 -7.14 -11.19
N ASP A 142 15.10 -5.92 -10.67
CA ASP A 142 15.83 -5.60 -9.42
C ASP A 142 15.30 -6.42 -8.24
N LEU A 143 13.97 -6.47 -8.10
CA LEU A 143 13.32 -7.24 -7.05
C LEU A 143 13.74 -8.72 -7.13
N THR A 144 13.70 -9.31 -8.32
CA THR A 144 14.07 -10.71 -8.55
C THR A 144 15.55 -10.94 -8.27
N ALA A 145 16.41 -10.03 -8.73
CA ALA A 145 17.86 -10.09 -8.50
C ALA A 145 18.18 -9.99 -7.01
N ILE A 146 17.60 -9.03 -6.29
CA ILE A 146 17.78 -8.86 -4.84
C ILE A 146 17.27 -10.10 -4.10
N ALA A 147 16.06 -10.56 -4.41
CA ALA A 147 15.49 -11.76 -3.80
C ALA A 147 16.40 -13.00 -3.95
N SER A 148 17.15 -13.10 -5.06
CA SER A 148 18.08 -14.20 -5.27
C SER A 148 19.21 -14.31 -4.24
N PHE A 149 19.61 -13.19 -3.61
CA PHE A 149 20.60 -13.13 -2.53
C PHE A 149 19.98 -13.28 -1.13
N TYR A 150 18.66 -13.09 -1.02
CA TYR A 150 17.92 -13.13 0.25
C TYR A 150 16.95 -14.31 0.35
N LYS A 151 17.19 -15.40 -0.40
CA LYS A 151 16.36 -16.61 -0.34
C LYS A 151 16.27 -17.25 1.05
N GLY A 152 17.27 -17.02 1.90
CA GLY A 152 17.27 -17.44 3.30
C GLY A 152 16.44 -16.56 4.24
N TRP A 153 15.73 -15.54 3.72
CA TRP A 153 14.81 -14.71 4.49
C TRP A 153 13.44 -15.38 4.62
N ASP A 154 13.43 -16.57 5.21
CA ASP A 154 12.26 -17.46 5.34
C ASP A 154 11.38 -17.15 6.58
N PHE A 155 11.64 -16.03 7.24
CA PHE A 155 10.91 -15.53 8.40
C PHE A 155 10.14 -14.22 8.11
N GLY A 156 9.47 -13.68 9.13
CA GLY A 156 8.71 -12.44 9.00
C GLY A 156 7.37 -12.58 8.28
N GLY A 157 6.82 -13.80 8.28
CA GLY A 157 5.55 -14.15 7.65
C GLY A 157 4.31 -13.68 8.43
N GLY A 158 4.38 -13.68 9.76
CA GLY A 158 3.28 -13.22 10.62
C GLY A 158 1.96 -13.93 10.32
N LEU A 159 0.95 -13.15 9.91
CA LEU A 159 -0.38 -13.65 9.58
C LEU A 159 -0.55 -14.00 8.09
N ALA A 160 0.40 -13.68 7.21
CA ALA A 160 0.29 -13.89 5.77
C ALA A 160 -0.05 -15.32 5.34
N GLY A 161 0.45 -16.32 6.07
CA GLY A 161 0.16 -17.75 5.82
C GLY A 161 -1.01 -18.30 6.64
N LYS A 162 -1.74 -17.44 7.37
CA LYS A 162 -2.81 -17.82 8.30
C LYS A 162 -4.11 -17.09 7.98
N ASN A 163 -4.11 -15.78 8.17
CA ASN A 163 -5.31 -14.95 8.15
C ASN A 163 -5.07 -13.73 7.25
N ILE A 164 -5.74 -13.69 6.11
CA ILE A 164 -5.60 -12.61 5.12
C ILE A 164 -6.98 -12.09 4.69
N LEU A 165 -7.06 -10.80 4.39
CA LEU A 165 -8.30 -10.12 4.03
C LEU A 165 -8.10 -9.20 2.82
N SER A 166 -9.08 -9.22 1.90
CA SER A 166 -9.21 -8.29 0.78
C SER A 166 -10.68 -7.92 0.59
N TYR A 167 -10.98 -6.64 0.40
CA TYR A 167 -12.28 -6.13 0.00
C TYR A 167 -12.48 -6.12 -1.51
N GLY A 168 -11.43 -6.43 -2.28
CA GLY A 168 -11.43 -6.38 -3.74
C GLY A 168 -11.55 -4.94 -4.27
N GLU A 169 -11.25 -4.77 -5.55
CA GLU A 169 -11.15 -3.45 -6.19
C GLU A 169 -11.21 -3.56 -7.71
N PHE A 170 -11.29 -2.39 -8.36
CA PHE A 170 -11.25 -2.19 -9.79
C PHE A 170 -12.43 -2.89 -10.46
N PRO A 171 -13.66 -2.40 -10.24
CA PRO A 171 -14.84 -2.97 -10.89
C PRO A 171 -14.72 -2.84 -12.40
N GLY A 172 -14.72 -3.98 -13.10
CA GLY A 172 -14.69 -4.06 -14.56
C GLY A 172 -16.01 -3.62 -15.21
N LYS A 173 -17.09 -3.54 -14.42
CA LYS A 173 -18.38 -2.94 -14.81
C LYS A 173 -18.73 -1.84 -13.83
N ALA A 174 -19.03 -0.65 -14.37
CA ALA A 174 -19.39 0.51 -13.57
C ALA A 174 -20.57 0.21 -12.62
N ASN A 175 -20.40 0.56 -11.34
CA ASN A 175 -21.38 0.39 -10.25
C ASN A 175 -21.72 -1.07 -9.88
N ASP A 176 -21.04 -2.08 -10.44
CA ASP A 176 -21.13 -3.47 -9.98
C ASP A 176 -19.90 -3.80 -9.12
N TYR A 177 -20.14 -3.90 -7.81
CA TYR A 177 -19.12 -4.17 -6.80
C TYR A 177 -19.13 -5.64 -6.33
N SER A 178 -19.72 -6.54 -7.10
CA SER A 178 -19.65 -7.99 -6.87
C SER A 178 -18.31 -8.57 -7.34
N ASN A 179 -17.93 -9.73 -6.80
CA ASN A 179 -16.71 -10.44 -7.21
C ASN A 179 -16.67 -10.80 -8.71
N ASN A 180 -17.82 -10.84 -9.38
CA ASN A 180 -17.89 -11.08 -10.83
C ASN A 180 -17.42 -9.87 -11.66
N SER A 181 -17.36 -8.68 -11.05
CA SER A 181 -16.94 -7.43 -11.67
C SER A 181 -15.54 -7.00 -11.21
N LEU A 182 -15.20 -7.21 -9.94
CA LEU A 182 -13.93 -6.79 -9.36
C LEU A 182 -12.75 -7.54 -10.01
N LEU A 183 -11.80 -6.79 -10.61
CA LEU A 183 -10.58 -7.36 -11.18
C LEU A 183 -9.57 -7.77 -10.11
N MET A 184 -9.58 -7.09 -8.97
CA MET A 184 -8.87 -7.51 -7.76
C MET A 184 -9.85 -8.28 -6.86
N PRO A 185 -9.57 -9.53 -6.47
CA PRO A 185 -10.54 -10.37 -5.78
C PRO A 185 -10.80 -9.92 -4.34
N ARG A 186 -12.05 -10.11 -3.90
CA ARG A 186 -12.50 -9.95 -2.51
C ARG A 186 -12.66 -11.31 -1.84
N GLY A 187 -12.28 -11.38 -0.57
CA GLY A 187 -12.46 -12.57 0.25
C GLY A 187 -11.56 -12.54 1.49
N ALA A 188 -11.80 -13.49 2.38
CA ALA A 188 -10.95 -13.76 3.53
C ALA A 188 -10.52 -15.24 3.52
N ILE A 189 -9.27 -15.49 3.92
CA ILE A 189 -8.79 -16.83 4.27
C ILE A 189 -8.39 -16.79 5.73
N ILE A 190 -8.77 -17.82 6.48
CA ILE A 190 -8.43 -17.98 7.91
C ILE A 190 -7.76 -19.33 8.14
N ASN A 191 -6.98 -19.44 9.21
CA ASN A 191 -6.30 -20.66 9.64
C ASN A 191 -5.39 -21.30 8.57
N GLY A 192 -4.97 -20.53 7.56
CA GLY A 192 -4.11 -20.98 6.47
C GLY A 192 -4.81 -21.92 5.47
N ASN A 193 -6.14 -22.04 5.51
CA ASN A 193 -6.88 -22.93 4.62
C ASN A 193 -7.09 -22.28 3.24
N LEU A 194 -6.10 -22.41 2.34
CA LEU A 194 -6.19 -21.85 0.98
C LEU A 194 -7.31 -22.46 0.11
N ASN A 195 -7.93 -23.56 0.54
CA ASN A 195 -9.04 -24.19 -0.18
C ASN A 195 -10.42 -23.64 0.23
N GLU A 196 -10.47 -22.77 1.24
CA GLU A 196 -11.70 -22.19 1.76
C GLU A 196 -11.57 -20.67 1.77
N ILE A 197 -12.38 -20.03 0.94
CA ILE A 197 -12.46 -18.58 0.84
C ILE A 197 -13.80 -18.16 1.40
N HIS A 198 -13.76 -17.30 2.40
CA HIS A 198 -14.95 -16.74 3.03
C HIS A 198 -15.36 -15.44 2.34
N ASP A 199 -16.66 -15.26 2.19
CA ASP A 199 -17.25 -14.02 1.72
C ASP A 199 -17.06 -12.90 2.74
N VAL A 200 -16.81 -11.70 2.23
CA VAL A 200 -16.68 -10.47 3.03
C VAL A 200 -17.88 -9.57 2.75
N ASP A 201 -18.66 -9.33 3.79
CA ASP A 201 -19.79 -8.40 3.79
C ASP A 201 -19.49 -7.27 4.78
N LEU A 202 -19.29 -6.07 4.23
CA LEU A 202 -18.96 -4.87 5.00
C LEU A 202 -20.19 -4.24 5.70
N THR A 203 -21.37 -4.83 5.51
CA THR A 203 -22.61 -4.41 6.16
C THR A 203 -23.02 -5.35 7.31
N ASP A 204 -22.39 -6.52 7.40
CA ASP A 204 -22.59 -7.49 8.47
C ASP A 204 -21.88 -7.00 9.76
N PRO A 205 -22.62 -6.67 10.83
CA PRO A 205 -22.04 -6.13 12.07
C PRO A 205 -21.15 -7.12 12.82
N ASP A 206 -21.20 -8.41 12.49
CA ASP A 206 -20.40 -9.47 13.11
C ASP A 206 -19.08 -9.73 12.34
N GLN A 207 -18.85 -9.05 11.22
CA GLN A 207 -17.61 -9.16 10.45
C GLN A 207 -16.55 -8.15 10.90
N VAL A 208 -16.52 -6.97 10.28
CA VAL A 208 -15.49 -5.96 10.57
C VAL A 208 -15.82 -5.26 11.88
N GLN A 209 -14.95 -5.40 12.87
CA GLN A 209 -15.09 -4.74 14.18
C GLN A 209 -13.75 -4.14 14.62
N GLU A 210 -13.81 -3.02 15.32
CA GLU A 210 -12.63 -2.39 15.95
C GLU A 210 -12.75 -2.43 17.47
N PHE A 211 -11.66 -2.82 18.14
CA PHE A 211 -11.51 -2.87 19.60
C PHE A 211 -10.55 -1.76 20.07
N VAL A 212 -10.63 -1.38 21.35
CA VAL A 212 -9.86 -0.25 21.91
C VAL A 212 -9.26 -0.52 23.29
N ASP A 213 -9.37 -1.73 23.82
CA ASP A 213 -8.84 -2.13 25.13
C ASP A 213 -7.32 -1.87 25.27
N HIS A 214 -6.56 -2.08 24.18
CA HIS A 214 -5.13 -1.74 24.11
C HIS A 214 -4.82 -0.46 23.30
N SER A 215 -5.83 0.34 22.98
CA SER A 215 -5.71 1.59 22.22
C SER A 215 -6.12 2.80 23.06
N TRP A 216 -5.53 3.97 22.82
CA TRP A 216 -5.83 5.23 23.52
C TRP A 216 -7.15 5.87 23.08
N TYR A 217 -8.24 5.12 23.22
CA TYR A 217 -9.62 5.55 23.04
C TYR A 217 -10.51 4.95 24.15
N THR A 218 -11.70 5.51 24.32
CA THR A 218 -12.72 4.99 25.25
C THR A 218 -13.95 4.53 24.48
N TYR A 219 -14.46 3.34 24.81
CA TYR A 219 -15.78 2.85 24.41
C TYR A 219 -16.70 2.74 25.63
N PRO A 220 -18.04 2.72 25.43
CA PRO A 220 -18.98 2.43 26.51
C PRO A 220 -18.75 1.05 27.16
N ASP A 221 -18.32 0.07 26.36
CA ASP A 221 -17.94 -1.28 26.80
C ASP A 221 -16.66 -1.68 26.05
N GLU A 222 -15.49 -1.49 26.68
CA GLU A 222 -14.19 -1.75 26.06
C GLU A 222 -13.90 -3.24 25.84
N ALA A 223 -14.70 -4.15 26.40
CA ALA A 223 -14.57 -5.59 26.15
C ALA A 223 -15.16 -6.02 24.80
N LYS A 224 -15.81 -5.12 24.07
CA LYS A 224 -16.49 -5.41 22.80
C LYS A 224 -15.90 -4.62 21.64
N GLY A 225 -15.87 -5.29 20.49
CA GLY A 225 -15.61 -4.66 19.21
C GLY A 225 -16.85 -3.94 18.71
N LEU A 226 -16.66 -2.82 18.05
CA LEU A 226 -17.75 -2.09 17.39
C LEU A 226 -17.58 -2.18 15.87
N HIS A 227 -18.65 -2.55 15.17
CA HIS A 227 -18.72 -2.37 13.73
C HIS A 227 -18.65 -0.88 13.39
N PRO A 228 -17.98 -0.44 12.29
CA PRO A 228 -17.75 0.99 12.02
C PRO A 228 -19.00 1.87 11.96
N TRP A 229 -20.18 1.37 11.57
CA TRP A 229 -21.43 2.17 11.68
C TRP A 229 -21.85 2.52 13.11
N ALA A 230 -21.38 1.76 14.10
CA ALA A 230 -21.54 2.03 15.53
C ALA A 230 -20.21 2.49 16.16
N GLY A 231 -19.18 2.74 15.36
CA GLY A 231 -17.84 3.06 15.83
C GLY A 231 -17.80 4.39 16.56
N VAL A 232 -17.02 4.42 17.63
CA VAL A 232 -16.78 5.61 18.46
C VAL A 232 -15.31 6.02 18.31
N THR A 233 -15.02 7.32 18.31
CA THR A 233 -13.64 7.83 18.29
C THR A 233 -13.50 8.92 19.35
N GLU A 234 -13.39 8.50 20.61
CA GLU A 234 -13.12 9.38 21.75
C GLU A 234 -11.71 9.13 22.27
N PRO A 235 -10.73 10.00 21.97
CA PRO A 235 -9.33 9.82 22.38
C PRO A 235 -9.17 9.83 23.91
N ASN A 236 -8.40 8.89 24.43
CA ASN A 236 -8.10 8.75 25.85
C ASN A 236 -6.64 8.31 26.04
N PHE A 237 -5.73 9.30 26.08
CA PHE A 237 -4.31 9.04 26.28
C PHE A 237 -3.99 8.81 27.77
N VAL A 238 -3.75 7.55 28.12
CA VAL A 238 -3.39 7.10 29.46
C VAL A 238 -2.24 6.09 29.38
N LEU A 239 -1.33 6.15 30.34
CA LEU A 239 -0.21 5.21 30.44
C LEU A 239 -0.54 4.10 31.44
N GLY A 240 -0.17 2.87 31.10
CA GLY A 240 -0.29 1.73 32.01
C GLY A 240 0.68 1.83 33.21
N PRO A 241 0.36 1.15 34.32
CA PRO A 241 1.14 1.22 35.56
C PRO A 241 2.59 0.71 35.42
N LYS A 242 2.90 -0.15 34.44
CA LYS A 242 4.26 -0.67 34.21
C LYS A 242 5.07 0.17 33.21
N THR A 243 4.53 1.30 32.73
CA THR A 243 5.23 2.17 31.79
C THR A 243 6.51 2.71 32.41
N ILE A 244 7.64 2.59 31.71
CA ILE A 244 8.91 3.18 32.15
C ILE A 244 9.06 4.55 31.47
N GLY A 245 9.14 5.61 32.28
CA GLY A 245 9.31 6.99 31.82
C GLY A 245 8.18 7.90 32.26
N THR A 246 7.86 8.91 31.44
CA THR A 246 6.78 9.87 31.70
C THR A 246 5.90 10.04 30.46
N LYS A 247 4.73 10.68 30.61
CA LYS A 247 3.79 10.97 29.51
C LYS A 247 4.41 11.70 28.30
N THR A 248 5.51 12.42 28.51
CA THR A 248 6.24 13.16 27.46
C THR A 248 7.65 12.62 27.20
N ASN A 249 8.05 11.53 27.86
CA ASN A 249 9.36 10.90 27.70
C ASN A 249 9.25 9.40 28.05
N ILE A 250 8.52 8.68 27.21
CA ILE A 250 8.30 7.24 27.34
C ILE A 250 9.61 6.52 26.95
N LYS A 251 10.08 5.62 27.81
CA LYS A 251 11.24 4.75 27.56
C LYS A 251 10.81 3.32 27.20
N GLN A 252 9.72 2.85 27.80
CA GLN A 252 9.11 1.56 27.50
C GLN A 252 7.60 1.65 27.78
N LEU A 253 6.78 1.18 26.84
CA LEU A 253 5.33 1.09 27.00
C LEU A 253 4.94 -0.12 27.88
N ASP A 254 3.75 -0.06 28.48
CA ASP A 254 3.10 -1.18 29.18
C ASP A 254 2.09 -1.83 28.22
N GLU A 255 2.48 -2.91 27.55
CA GLU A 255 1.63 -3.58 26.55
C GLU A 255 0.49 -4.40 27.15
N ASP A 256 0.46 -4.58 28.49
CA ASP A 256 -0.68 -5.16 29.20
C ASP A 256 -1.81 -4.12 29.39
N ALA A 257 -1.57 -2.84 29.06
CA ALA A 257 -2.51 -1.73 29.11
C ALA A 257 -2.68 -1.09 27.72
N LYS A 258 -3.19 0.16 27.64
CA LYS A 258 -3.29 0.90 26.37
C LYS A 258 -1.90 1.39 25.92
N TYR A 259 -1.51 1.09 24.68
CA TYR A 259 -0.17 1.38 24.17
C TYR A 259 -0.10 1.94 22.72
N SER A 260 -1.24 2.20 22.08
CA SER A 260 -1.27 2.66 20.69
C SER A 260 -2.41 3.64 20.38
N PHE A 261 -2.21 4.54 19.42
CA PHE A 261 -3.29 5.35 18.82
C PHE A 261 -4.00 4.62 17.66
N ILE A 262 -3.56 3.42 17.31
CA ILE A 262 -4.19 2.59 16.30
C ILE A 262 -5.25 1.73 17.00
N LYS A 263 -6.50 1.71 16.50
CA LYS A 263 -7.54 0.78 16.98
C LYS A 263 -7.24 -0.65 16.53
N ALA A 264 -7.82 -1.65 17.20
CA ALA A 264 -7.59 -3.06 16.87
C ALA A 264 -8.68 -3.61 15.95
N ALA A 265 -8.45 -3.61 14.63
CA ALA A 265 -9.40 -4.14 13.65
C ALA A 265 -9.36 -5.68 13.57
N ARG A 266 -10.53 -6.32 13.59
CA ARG A 266 -10.71 -7.78 13.48
C ARG A 266 -11.83 -8.10 12.48
N TRP A 267 -11.70 -9.24 11.82
CA TRP A 267 -12.76 -9.78 10.96
C TRP A 267 -13.29 -11.06 11.60
N ARG A 268 -14.55 -11.08 12.03
CA ARG A 268 -15.16 -12.17 12.80
C ARG A 268 -14.29 -12.58 14.02
N GLY A 269 -13.74 -11.57 14.71
CA GLY A 269 -12.83 -11.74 15.85
C GLY A 269 -11.41 -12.19 15.50
N GLN A 270 -11.08 -12.41 14.22
CA GLN A 270 -9.74 -12.82 13.80
C GLN A 270 -8.87 -11.60 13.47
N ALA A 271 -7.61 -11.63 13.93
CA ALA A 271 -6.58 -10.72 13.43
C ALA A 271 -6.24 -11.10 11.98
N MET A 272 -6.16 -10.10 11.11
CA MET A 272 -5.97 -10.29 9.66
C MET A 272 -4.75 -9.50 9.18
N GLU A 273 -4.07 -10.02 8.17
CA GLU A 273 -3.15 -9.25 7.35
C GLU A 273 -3.84 -8.77 6.06
N VAL A 274 -3.57 -7.52 5.69
CA VAL A 274 -4.04 -6.90 4.44
C VAL A 274 -2.85 -6.38 3.62
N GLY A 275 -3.06 -6.18 2.33
CA GLY A 275 -2.06 -5.61 1.42
C GLY A 275 -1.74 -6.50 0.22
N PRO A 276 -0.66 -6.18 -0.52
CA PRO A 276 -0.31 -6.88 -1.75
C PRO A 276 -0.22 -8.40 -1.58
N LEU A 277 0.38 -8.85 -0.49
CA LEU A 277 0.54 -10.28 -0.22
C LEU A 277 -0.80 -10.98 0.01
N SER A 278 -1.72 -10.36 0.74
CA SER A 278 -3.08 -10.88 0.96
C SER A 278 -3.83 -11.00 -0.36
N ARG A 279 -3.80 -9.95 -1.19
CA ARG A 279 -4.46 -9.94 -2.50
C ARG A 279 -3.91 -11.00 -3.46
N PHE A 280 -2.59 -11.12 -3.55
CA PHE A 280 -1.94 -12.13 -4.40
C PHE A 280 -2.17 -13.55 -3.88
N THR A 281 -2.16 -13.75 -2.56
CA THR A 281 -2.49 -15.05 -1.95
C THR A 281 -3.92 -15.46 -2.26
N LEU A 282 -4.87 -14.53 -2.15
CA LEU A 282 -6.27 -14.76 -2.46
C LEU A 282 -6.47 -15.08 -3.94
N GLY A 283 -5.91 -14.28 -4.84
CA GLY A 283 -5.97 -14.53 -6.29
C GLY A 283 -5.32 -15.85 -6.69
N TYR A 284 -4.23 -16.23 -6.03
CA TYR A 284 -3.56 -17.53 -6.21
C TYR A 284 -4.47 -18.69 -5.76
N ALA A 285 -5.06 -18.58 -4.57
CA ALA A 285 -5.98 -19.59 -4.01
C ALA A 285 -7.23 -19.78 -4.89
N MET A 286 -7.75 -18.69 -5.48
CA MET A 286 -8.85 -18.73 -6.44
C MET A 286 -8.46 -19.30 -7.82
N GLY A 287 -7.17 -19.53 -8.08
CA GLY A 287 -6.68 -20.02 -9.37
C GLY A 287 -6.77 -18.98 -10.49
N ILE A 288 -6.82 -17.69 -10.17
CA ILE A 288 -6.89 -16.62 -11.18
C ILE A 288 -5.53 -16.47 -11.85
N ALA A 289 -5.46 -16.76 -13.16
CA ALA A 289 -4.21 -16.82 -13.92
C ALA A 289 -3.35 -15.55 -13.80
N GLU A 290 -3.97 -14.37 -13.78
CA GLU A 290 -3.29 -13.08 -13.66
C GLU A 290 -2.48 -12.92 -12.35
N PHE A 291 -2.85 -13.64 -11.29
CA PHE A 291 -2.12 -13.67 -10.02
C PHE A 291 -1.26 -14.93 -9.91
N LYS A 292 -1.80 -16.07 -10.33
CA LYS A 292 -1.16 -17.38 -10.19
C LYS A 292 0.09 -17.51 -11.06
N ASP A 293 0.01 -17.15 -12.34
CA ASP A 293 1.11 -17.37 -13.29
C ASP A 293 2.35 -16.52 -12.96
N PRO A 294 2.24 -15.22 -12.61
CA PRO A 294 3.40 -14.43 -12.21
C PRO A 294 4.05 -14.94 -10.91
N VAL A 295 3.25 -15.42 -9.94
CA VAL A 295 3.76 -16.01 -8.71
C VAL A 295 4.50 -17.32 -9.00
N ASP A 296 3.90 -18.24 -9.75
CA ASP A 296 4.52 -19.52 -10.11
C ASP A 296 5.82 -19.30 -10.89
N ARG A 297 5.83 -18.34 -11.83
CA ARG A 297 7.04 -17.96 -12.59
C ARG A 297 8.13 -17.42 -11.68
N LEU A 298 7.80 -16.50 -10.76
CA LEU A 298 8.77 -15.92 -9.83
C LEU A 298 9.38 -16.99 -8.91
N LEU A 299 8.54 -17.82 -8.30
CA LEU A 299 8.97 -18.90 -7.41
C LEU A 299 9.83 -19.93 -8.15
N THR A 300 9.44 -20.31 -9.37
CA THR A 300 10.22 -21.22 -10.22
C THR A 300 11.60 -20.64 -10.54
N ASN A 301 11.66 -19.37 -10.97
CA ASN A 301 12.93 -18.70 -11.29
C ASN A 301 13.85 -18.61 -10.06
N LEU A 302 13.28 -18.34 -8.89
CA LEU A 302 14.01 -18.29 -7.63
C LEU A 302 14.26 -19.68 -7.02
N LYS A 303 13.68 -20.76 -7.56
CA LYS A 303 13.71 -22.12 -7.00
C LYS A 303 13.24 -22.14 -5.54
N LEU A 304 12.15 -21.42 -5.26
CA LEU A 304 11.53 -21.31 -3.95
C LEU A 304 10.18 -22.04 -3.92
N PRO A 305 9.79 -22.66 -2.78
CA PRO A 305 8.47 -23.26 -2.64
C PRO A 305 7.39 -22.18 -2.43
N LEU A 306 6.11 -22.55 -2.59
CA LEU A 306 4.97 -21.65 -2.34
C LEU A 306 5.01 -21.01 -0.94
N ALA A 307 5.51 -21.73 0.06
CA ALA A 307 5.65 -21.21 1.43
C ALA A 307 6.53 -19.94 1.52
N ALA A 308 7.44 -19.70 0.56
CA ALA A 308 8.25 -18.49 0.52
C ALA A 308 7.43 -17.21 0.25
N LEU A 309 6.20 -17.35 -0.27
CA LEU A 309 5.25 -16.25 -0.41
C LEU A 309 4.87 -15.68 0.96
N PHE A 310 4.77 -16.51 1.99
CA PHE A 310 4.32 -16.13 3.34
C PHE A 310 5.46 -15.63 4.22
N THR A 311 6.26 -14.69 3.71
CA THR A 311 7.46 -14.15 4.37
C THR A 311 7.58 -12.63 4.14
N THR A 312 8.54 -11.99 4.82
CA THR A 312 8.94 -10.60 4.51
C THR A 312 9.38 -10.44 3.05
N LEU A 313 10.07 -11.43 2.49
CA LEU A 313 10.49 -11.45 1.10
C LEU A 313 9.28 -11.56 0.16
N GLY A 314 8.36 -12.48 0.46
CA GLY A 314 7.14 -12.69 -0.31
C GLY A 314 6.22 -11.46 -0.33
N ARG A 315 6.12 -10.71 0.77
CA ARG A 315 5.38 -9.44 0.81
C ARG A 315 6.00 -8.37 -0.09
N THR A 316 7.32 -8.33 -0.13
CA THR A 316 8.06 -7.43 -1.03
C THR A 316 7.86 -7.84 -2.49
N ALA A 317 7.87 -9.15 -2.77
CA ALA A 317 7.60 -9.71 -4.08
C ALA A 317 6.19 -9.38 -4.59
N ALA A 318 5.17 -9.63 -3.76
CA ALA A 318 3.78 -9.34 -4.10
C ALA A 318 3.57 -7.87 -4.49
N ARG A 319 4.23 -6.91 -3.81
CA ARG A 319 4.16 -5.49 -4.16
C ARG A 319 4.70 -5.21 -5.56
N GLY A 320 5.81 -5.83 -5.96
CA GLY A 320 6.37 -5.64 -7.30
C GLY A 320 5.49 -6.27 -8.39
N LEU A 321 4.99 -7.48 -8.12
CA LEU A 321 4.04 -8.15 -9.03
C LEU A 321 2.76 -7.31 -9.20
N GLU A 322 2.24 -6.73 -8.11
CA GLU A 322 1.08 -5.87 -8.15
C GLU A 322 1.34 -4.56 -8.89
N ALA A 323 2.54 -3.96 -8.75
CA ALA A 323 2.90 -2.76 -9.49
C ALA A 323 2.81 -3.00 -11.01
N SER A 324 3.33 -4.14 -11.49
CA SER A 324 3.22 -4.53 -12.90
C SER A 324 1.76 -4.78 -13.28
N TRP A 325 1.04 -5.59 -12.49
CA TRP A 325 -0.39 -5.86 -12.72
C TRP A 325 -1.21 -4.56 -12.84
N ALA A 326 -0.99 -3.60 -11.95
CA ALA A 326 -1.69 -2.32 -11.94
C ALA A 326 -1.31 -1.44 -13.14
N ALA A 327 -0.03 -1.42 -13.55
CA ALA A 327 0.40 -0.66 -14.71
C ALA A 327 -0.22 -1.18 -16.02
N HIS A 328 -0.28 -2.51 -16.19
CA HIS A 328 -0.97 -3.15 -17.32
C HIS A 328 -2.49 -2.92 -17.28
N HIS A 329 -3.10 -2.93 -16.09
CA HIS A 329 -4.51 -2.57 -15.94
C HIS A 329 -4.80 -1.10 -16.24
N MET A 330 -3.85 -0.20 -15.96
CA MET A 330 -3.95 1.21 -16.32
C MET A 330 -4.08 1.39 -17.84
N ARG A 331 -3.28 0.64 -18.62
CA ARG A 331 -3.42 0.58 -20.09
C ARG A 331 -4.80 0.06 -20.49
N ARG A 332 -5.24 -1.06 -19.91
CA ARG A 332 -6.56 -1.64 -20.19
C ARG A 332 -7.70 -0.64 -19.93
N PHE A 333 -7.70 0.06 -18.81
CA PHE A 333 -8.71 1.07 -18.50
C PHE A 333 -8.64 2.27 -19.42
N PHE A 334 -7.44 2.69 -19.81
CA PHE A 334 -7.26 3.78 -20.77
C PHE A 334 -7.75 3.37 -22.18
N ASP A 335 -7.53 2.12 -22.61
CA ASP A 335 -8.13 1.57 -23.84
C ASP A 335 -9.66 1.57 -23.81
N GLN A 336 -10.24 1.16 -22.67
CA GLN A 336 -11.70 1.18 -22.49
C GLN A 336 -12.25 2.61 -22.54
N LEU A 337 -11.57 3.57 -21.90
CA LEU A 337 -11.91 4.99 -22.02
C LEU A 337 -11.89 5.42 -23.49
N MET A 338 -10.81 5.15 -24.21
CA MET A 338 -10.69 5.52 -25.64
C MET A 338 -11.78 4.88 -26.51
N ALA A 339 -12.17 3.64 -26.21
CA ALA A 339 -13.27 2.96 -26.91
C ALA A 339 -14.63 3.64 -26.66
N ASN A 340 -14.94 4.02 -25.42
CA ASN A 340 -16.16 4.77 -25.10
C ASN A 340 -16.19 6.13 -25.81
N LEU A 341 -15.06 6.84 -25.79
CA LEU A 341 -14.91 8.13 -26.47
C LEU A 341 -15.12 8.00 -27.98
N ALA A 342 -14.56 6.96 -28.61
CA ALA A 342 -14.75 6.67 -30.02
C ALA A 342 -16.21 6.30 -30.37
N ALA A 343 -16.94 5.71 -29.42
CA ALA A 343 -18.37 5.43 -29.54
C ALA A 343 -19.27 6.65 -29.26
N GLY A 344 -18.68 7.80 -28.88
CA GLY A 344 -19.40 9.05 -28.59
C GLY A 344 -19.89 9.19 -27.16
N ASP A 345 -19.49 8.30 -26.24
CA ASP A 345 -19.78 8.44 -24.82
C ASP A 345 -18.74 9.32 -24.14
N LEU A 346 -19.13 10.54 -23.79
CA LEU A 346 -18.30 11.57 -23.15
C LEU A 346 -18.73 11.85 -21.70
N ALA A 347 -19.70 11.09 -21.15
CA ALA A 347 -20.25 11.36 -19.84
C ALA A 347 -19.23 11.10 -18.72
N THR A 348 -19.14 12.03 -17.77
CA THR A 348 -18.16 11.97 -16.66
C THR A 348 -18.78 12.12 -15.28
N ALA A 349 -20.03 12.57 -15.17
CA ALA A 349 -20.72 12.74 -13.90
C ALA A 349 -22.24 12.51 -14.03
N ASN A 350 -22.81 11.78 -13.08
CA ASN A 350 -24.25 11.76 -12.83
C ASN A 350 -24.57 12.80 -11.73
N THR A 351 -25.49 13.72 -12.03
CA THR A 351 -25.88 14.81 -11.12
C THR A 351 -27.33 14.73 -10.64
N ASP A 352 -28.04 13.63 -10.95
CA ASP A 352 -29.46 13.43 -10.59
C ASP A 352 -29.72 13.56 -9.07
N LYS A 353 -28.72 13.21 -8.26
CA LYS A 353 -28.74 13.33 -6.79
C LYS A 353 -27.66 14.28 -6.27
N TRP A 354 -27.31 15.32 -7.00
CA TRP A 354 -26.33 16.30 -6.54
C TRP A 354 -26.87 17.20 -5.43
N ASP A 355 -28.11 17.68 -5.58
CA ASP A 355 -28.76 18.54 -4.59
C ASP A 355 -29.17 17.74 -3.35
N PRO A 356 -28.77 18.14 -2.13
CA PRO A 356 -29.12 17.40 -0.92
C PRO A 356 -30.62 17.24 -0.66
N SER A 357 -31.47 18.10 -1.25
CA SER A 357 -32.93 17.96 -1.17
C SER A 357 -33.48 16.72 -1.87
N THR A 358 -32.70 16.08 -2.74
CA THR A 358 -33.09 14.82 -3.42
C THR A 358 -32.64 13.58 -2.65
N TRP A 359 -31.94 13.74 -1.52
CA TRP A 359 -31.41 12.62 -0.74
C TRP A 359 -32.47 12.06 0.22
N PRO A 360 -32.40 10.77 0.56
CA PRO A 360 -33.16 10.26 1.70
C PRO A 360 -32.78 11.02 2.99
N ALA A 361 -33.76 11.22 3.88
CA ALA A 361 -33.53 11.90 5.16
C ALA A 361 -32.60 11.12 6.10
N ASP A 362 -32.52 9.79 5.96
CA ASP A 362 -31.64 8.91 6.73
C ASP A 362 -31.10 7.82 5.78
N ALA A 363 -29.77 7.74 5.65
CA ALA A 363 -29.10 6.77 4.78
C ALA A 363 -27.74 6.36 5.34
N LYS A 364 -27.45 5.06 5.27
CA LYS A 364 -26.11 4.51 5.56
C LYS A 364 -25.46 4.01 4.27
N GLY A 365 -24.13 4.15 4.19
CA GLY A 365 -23.34 3.69 3.06
C GLY A 365 -21.99 3.15 3.50
N VAL A 366 -21.41 2.31 2.63
CA VAL A 366 -20.03 1.84 2.73
C VAL A 366 -19.34 2.11 1.40
N GLY A 367 -18.25 2.86 1.43
CA GLY A 367 -17.28 2.90 0.35
C GLY A 367 -16.09 2.03 0.73
N PHE A 368 -15.62 1.19 -0.19
CA PHE A 368 -14.44 0.37 0.03
C PHE A 368 -13.47 0.49 -1.13
N ALA A 369 -12.21 0.18 -0.86
CA ALA A 369 -11.15 0.14 -1.85
C ALA A 369 -10.06 -0.86 -1.43
N GLU A 370 -9.28 -1.33 -2.39
CA GLU A 370 -7.95 -1.89 -2.10
C GLU A 370 -6.91 -0.79 -2.33
N ALA A 371 -6.62 -0.05 -1.26
CA ALA A 371 -5.51 0.88 -1.25
C ALA A 371 -4.17 0.11 -1.43
N PRO A 372 -3.07 0.79 -1.81
CA PRO A 372 -1.78 0.12 -2.02
C PRO A 372 -1.35 -0.76 -0.84
N ARG A 373 -1.72 -0.37 0.39
CA ARG A 373 -1.39 -1.07 1.64
C ARG A 373 -2.40 -2.14 2.08
N GLY A 374 -3.55 -2.26 1.43
CA GLY A 374 -4.59 -3.25 1.75
C GLY A 374 -6.02 -2.74 1.71
N ALA A 375 -6.88 -3.49 2.41
CA ALA A 375 -8.31 -3.26 2.51
C ALA A 375 -8.63 -1.95 3.26
N LEU A 376 -9.32 -1.04 2.58
CA LEU A 376 -9.78 0.25 3.09
C LEU A 376 -11.31 0.30 3.04
N GLY A 377 -11.94 0.68 4.15
CA GLY A 377 -13.38 0.92 4.18
C GLY A 377 -13.72 2.22 4.90
N HIS A 378 -14.67 2.96 4.33
CA HIS A 378 -15.29 4.16 4.89
C HIS A 378 -16.78 3.88 5.08
N TRP A 379 -17.24 3.95 6.32
CA TRP A 379 -18.64 3.78 6.70
C TRP A 379 -19.22 5.14 7.07
N ILE A 380 -20.28 5.52 6.36
CA ILE A 380 -20.94 6.81 6.52
C ILE A 380 -22.40 6.61 6.92
N HIS A 381 -22.88 7.44 7.84
CA HIS A 381 -24.30 7.65 8.12
C HIS A 381 -24.63 9.11 7.82
N ILE A 382 -25.53 9.33 6.86
CA ILE A 382 -26.06 10.64 6.49
C ILE A 382 -27.44 10.77 7.11
N LYS A 383 -27.68 11.87 7.82
CA LYS A 383 -28.98 12.23 8.39
C LYS A 383 -29.25 13.71 8.16
N ASP A 384 -30.46 14.02 7.69
CA ASP A 384 -30.92 15.39 7.41
C ASP A 384 -29.91 16.20 6.57
N ALA A 385 -29.41 15.57 5.49
CA ALA A 385 -28.41 16.11 4.57
C ALA A 385 -27.04 16.48 5.21
N LYS A 386 -26.74 15.94 6.41
CA LYS A 386 -25.46 16.08 7.11
C LYS A 386 -24.85 14.72 7.41
N ILE A 387 -23.54 14.71 7.62
CA ILE A 387 -22.83 13.52 8.10
C ILE A 387 -23.13 13.40 9.60
N GLU A 388 -23.88 12.36 9.98
CA GLU A 388 -24.16 12.00 11.37
C GLU A 388 -22.95 11.23 11.96
N SER A 389 -22.41 10.29 11.18
CA SER A 389 -21.18 9.56 11.56
C SER A 389 -20.34 9.20 10.33
N TYR A 390 -19.03 9.14 10.56
CA TYR A 390 -18.04 8.72 9.57
C TYR A 390 -16.92 7.97 10.26
N GLN A 391 -16.73 6.70 9.90
CA GLN A 391 -15.69 5.84 10.46
C GLN A 391 -14.87 5.22 9.34
N ALA A 392 -13.55 5.19 9.51
CA ALA A 392 -12.63 4.65 8.52
C ALA A 392 -11.79 3.54 9.15
N VAL A 393 -11.84 2.35 8.55
CA VAL A 393 -10.93 1.25 8.89
C VAL A 393 -9.94 1.12 7.74
N VAL A 394 -8.72 1.56 8.00
CA VAL A 394 -7.67 1.79 6.99
C VAL A 394 -6.65 0.63 7.03
N PRO A 395 -5.90 0.32 5.95
CA PRO A 395 -5.09 -0.91 5.91
C PRO A 395 -4.04 -1.04 7.02
N THR A 396 -3.33 0.06 7.32
CA THR A 396 -2.33 0.06 8.40
C THR A 396 -3.01 -0.11 9.78
N THR A 397 -4.31 0.17 9.92
CA THR A 397 -5.08 -0.12 11.15
C THR A 397 -5.17 -1.62 11.40
N TRP A 398 -5.40 -2.41 10.35
CA TRP A 398 -5.36 -3.88 10.41
C TRP A 398 -3.96 -4.37 10.74
N ASN A 399 -2.96 -3.96 9.95
CA ASN A 399 -1.64 -4.54 10.04
C ASN A 399 -0.88 -4.10 11.31
N GLY A 400 -0.97 -2.81 11.67
CA GLY A 400 -0.37 -2.21 12.87
C GLY A 400 -1.27 -2.28 14.10
N SER A 401 -2.32 -3.09 14.07
CA SER A 401 -3.26 -3.29 15.16
C SER A 401 -2.54 -3.66 16.46
N PRO A 402 -2.89 -3.04 17.61
CA PRO A 402 -2.52 -3.59 18.90
C PRO A 402 -3.31 -4.88 19.20
N ARG A 403 -3.09 -5.43 20.39
CA ARG A 403 -3.86 -6.56 20.92
C ARG A 403 -5.34 -6.22 21.08
N ASP A 404 -6.16 -7.26 21.08
CA ASP A 404 -7.59 -7.22 21.42
C ASP A 404 -7.83 -7.88 22.80
N PRO A 405 -9.08 -7.95 23.30
CA PRO A 405 -9.35 -8.52 24.63
C PRO A 405 -8.98 -10.00 24.79
N SER A 406 -8.78 -10.73 23.68
CA SER A 406 -8.32 -12.12 23.68
C SER A 406 -6.79 -12.24 23.75
N GLY A 407 -6.08 -11.12 23.69
CA GLY A 407 -4.62 -11.05 23.59
C GLY A 407 -4.09 -11.36 22.19
N SER A 408 -4.97 -11.41 21.17
CA SER A 408 -4.54 -11.71 19.79
C SER A 408 -3.75 -10.54 19.21
N ILE A 409 -2.54 -10.82 18.74
CA ILE A 409 -1.61 -9.84 18.19
C ILE A 409 -1.91 -9.51 16.72
N GLY A 410 -1.60 -8.28 16.30
CA GLY A 410 -1.73 -7.82 14.90
C GLY A 410 -0.63 -8.34 13.96
N ALA A 411 -0.74 -8.02 12.68
CA ALA A 411 0.18 -8.55 11.65
C ALA A 411 1.63 -8.10 11.84
N PHE A 412 1.87 -6.86 12.25
CA PHE A 412 3.23 -6.34 12.51
C PHE A 412 3.90 -7.09 13.66
N GLU A 413 3.22 -7.18 14.81
CA GLU A 413 3.73 -7.90 15.98
C GLU A 413 3.98 -9.38 15.63
N ALA A 414 3.01 -10.03 14.98
CA ALA A 414 3.12 -11.43 14.57
C ALA A 414 4.30 -11.67 13.61
N ALA A 415 4.56 -10.75 12.68
CA ALA A 415 5.67 -10.87 11.75
C ALA A 415 7.03 -10.65 12.41
N LEU A 416 7.12 -9.83 13.45
CA LEU A 416 8.38 -9.61 14.16
C LEU A 416 8.78 -10.75 15.09
N LEU A 417 7.81 -11.56 15.56
CA LEU A 417 8.10 -12.71 16.41
C LEU A 417 9.11 -13.67 15.76
N ASN A 418 10.06 -14.14 16.56
CA ASN A 418 11.13 -15.06 16.18
C ASN A 418 12.08 -14.53 15.09
N THR A 419 12.10 -13.22 14.83
CA THR A 419 13.06 -12.61 13.90
C THR A 419 14.46 -12.64 14.49
N PRO A 420 15.45 -13.30 13.84
CA PRO A 420 16.83 -13.25 14.29
C PRO A 420 17.43 -11.85 14.08
N LEU A 421 18.21 -11.37 15.05
CA LEU A 421 18.95 -10.11 14.95
C LEU A 421 20.45 -10.42 14.89
N ALA A 422 21.12 -10.02 13.82
CA ALA A 422 22.56 -10.17 13.71
C ALA A 422 23.32 -9.23 14.67
N ASP A 423 22.79 -8.02 14.90
CA ASP A 423 23.26 -7.07 15.91
C ASP A 423 22.05 -6.42 16.60
N PRO A 424 21.78 -6.70 17.89
CA PRO A 424 20.66 -6.11 18.62
C PRO A 424 20.67 -4.58 18.70
N ASN A 425 21.82 -3.93 18.49
CA ASN A 425 21.92 -2.47 18.48
C ASN A 425 21.60 -1.85 17.11
N GLN A 426 21.42 -2.68 16.08
CA GLN A 426 21.12 -2.26 14.71
C GLN A 426 19.85 -2.98 14.23
N PRO A 427 18.66 -2.39 14.33
CA PRO A 427 17.37 -3.06 14.10
C PRO A 427 17.06 -3.29 12.61
N LEU A 428 18.06 -3.64 11.78
CA LEU A 428 17.90 -3.76 10.33
C LEU A 428 16.88 -4.83 9.94
N GLU A 429 16.86 -5.96 10.64
CA GLU A 429 15.91 -7.06 10.40
C GLU A 429 14.48 -6.66 10.79
N ILE A 430 14.30 -5.95 11.90
CA ILE A 430 13.02 -5.36 12.31
C ILE A 430 12.52 -4.40 11.23
N LEU A 431 13.40 -3.52 10.74
CA LEU A 431 13.08 -2.55 9.69
C LEU A 431 12.69 -3.25 8.39
N ARG A 432 13.40 -4.30 7.98
CA ARG A 432 13.07 -5.07 6.77
C ARG A 432 11.66 -5.65 6.85
N THR A 433 11.31 -6.28 7.97
CA THR A 433 9.97 -6.86 8.15
C THR A 433 8.90 -5.79 8.20
N LEU A 434 9.05 -4.73 9.00
CA LEU A 434 8.05 -3.65 9.06
C LEU A 434 7.91 -2.92 7.73
N HIS A 435 9.01 -2.52 7.07
CA HIS A 435 8.96 -1.86 5.77
C HIS A 435 8.37 -2.75 4.67
N SER A 436 8.44 -4.09 4.81
CA SER A 436 7.78 -4.98 3.86
C SER A 436 6.27 -4.82 3.85
N PHE A 437 5.65 -4.28 4.90
CA PHE A 437 4.23 -3.92 4.92
C PHE A 437 3.93 -2.52 4.37
N ASP A 438 4.96 -1.72 4.11
CA ASP A 438 4.85 -0.31 3.75
C ASP A 438 3.97 0.48 4.76
N PRO A 439 4.40 0.68 6.02
CA PRO A 439 3.55 1.29 7.04
C PRO A 439 3.22 2.77 6.74
N CYS A 440 1.94 3.13 6.74
CA CYS A 440 1.50 4.54 6.75
C CYS A 440 0.79 4.84 8.07
N LEU A 441 1.50 5.46 9.02
CA LEU A 441 0.97 5.71 10.36
C LEU A 441 -0.07 6.85 10.40
N ALA A 442 0.07 7.86 9.54
CA ALA A 442 -0.97 8.89 9.38
C ALA A 442 -2.30 8.27 8.91
N CYS A 443 -2.22 7.25 8.05
CA CYS A 443 -3.37 6.51 7.56
C CYS A 443 -4.04 5.68 8.69
N SER A 444 -3.26 5.04 9.58
CA SER A 444 -3.82 4.19 10.65
C SER A 444 -4.48 4.96 11.79
N THR A 445 -4.06 6.20 12.06
CA THR A 445 -4.55 6.98 13.20
C THR A 445 -5.53 8.07 12.79
N HIS A 446 -5.51 8.52 11.53
CA HIS A 446 -6.42 9.52 10.97
C HIS A 446 -6.67 10.72 11.91
N VAL A 447 -5.59 11.21 12.54
CA VAL A 447 -5.69 12.29 13.54
C VAL A 447 -6.05 13.60 12.83
N ILE A 448 -7.14 14.22 13.26
CA ILE A 448 -7.62 15.51 12.77
C ILE A 448 -7.66 16.47 13.97
N ALA A 449 -7.23 17.71 13.81
CA ALA A 449 -7.43 18.74 14.82
C ALA A 449 -8.93 19.00 15.02
N PRO A 450 -9.38 19.35 16.23
CA PRO A 450 -10.80 19.67 16.49
C PRO A 450 -11.39 20.74 15.56
N ASP A 451 -10.56 21.63 15.01
CA ASP A 451 -10.91 22.71 14.07
C ASP A 451 -10.41 22.47 12.63
N GLY A 452 -9.82 21.31 12.34
CA GLY A 452 -9.17 21.02 11.06
C GLY A 452 -7.84 21.74 10.82
N GLY A 453 -7.28 22.41 11.84
CA GLY A 453 -5.98 23.08 11.79
C GLY A 453 -4.76 22.15 11.77
N GLU A 454 -3.57 22.75 11.59
CA GLU A 454 -2.28 22.05 11.64
C GLU A 454 -2.00 21.52 13.06
N LEU A 455 -1.98 20.20 13.24
CA LEU A 455 -1.75 19.55 14.54
C LEU A 455 -0.29 19.68 15.02
N ILE A 456 0.67 19.42 14.13
CA ILE A 456 2.10 19.40 14.44
C ILE A 456 2.89 19.90 13.22
N SER A 457 3.82 20.82 13.46
CA SER A 457 4.81 21.26 12.48
C SER A 457 6.19 20.77 12.90
N VAL A 458 6.80 19.85 12.12
CA VAL A 458 8.17 19.39 12.37
C VAL A 458 9.11 20.09 11.39
N LYS A 459 9.87 21.07 11.89
CA LYS A 459 10.96 21.68 11.13
C LYS A 459 12.22 20.84 11.28
N VAL A 460 12.55 20.10 10.23
CA VAL A 460 13.88 19.48 10.10
C VAL A 460 14.87 20.59 9.75
N ARG A 461 15.88 20.80 10.62
CA ARG A 461 16.95 21.77 10.40
C ARG A 461 18.08 21.17 9.58
#